data_AF-A0A968ZF69-F1
#
_entry.id   AF-A0A968ZF69-F1
#
_cell.length_a   1.000
_cell.length_b   1.000
_cell.length_c   1.000
_cell.angle_alpha   90.00
_cell.angle_beta   90.00
_cell.angle_gamma   90.00
#
_symmetry.space_group_name_H-M   'P 1'
#
loop_
_entity.id
_entity.type
_entity.pdbx_description
1 polymer ?
#
loop_
_entity_poly.entity_id
_entity_poly.type
_entity_poly.pdbx_seq_one_letter_code
_entity_poly.pdbx_strand_id
1 'polypeptide(L)' 'MIDKKLHRFYLSFRDGGDLHVLWVEGINLRHAKERLLMQHQDATDVMDWTHENPEDLEKYLEKVRTHKEIISLNVTPKEV' A
#
# COMPACT_ATOMS: atom_id res chain seq x y z
N MET A 1 29.71 0.41 -17.85
CA MET A 1 29.08 0.44 -16.51
C MET A 1 27.60 0.62 -16.74
N ILE A 2 26.74 -0.25 -16.22
CA ILE A 2 25.29 -0.07 -16.37
C ILE A 2 24.91 1.11 -15.48
N ASP A 3 24.56 2.24 -16.09
CA ASP A 3 23.86 3.34 -15.42
C ASP A 3 22.55 2.78 -14.87
N LYS A 4 22.58 2.31 -13.63
CA LYS A 4 21.38 1.89 -12.92
C LYS A 4 20.64 3.15 -12.50
N LYS A 5 19.91 3.76 -13.45
CA LYS A 5 18.98 4.85 -13.13
C LYS A 5 17.97 4.33 -12.12
N LEU A 6 17.81 5.07 -11.02
CA LEU A 6 16.77 4.81 -10.05
C LEU A 6 15.43 5.30 -10.62
N HIS A 7 14.44 4.44 -10.57
CA HIS A 7 13.06 4.72 -10.94
C HIS A 7 12.23 4.88 -9.67
N ARG A 8 11.24 5.78 -9.71
CA ARG A 8 10.28 5.96 -8.63
C ARG A 8 9.05 5.09 -8.91
N PHE A 9 8.73 4.23 -7.96
CA PHE A 9 7.56 3.37 -7.97
C PHE A 9 6.57 3.86 -6.91
N TYR A 10 5.29 3.91 -7.25
CA TYR A 10 4.26 4.29 -6.29
C TYR A 10 3.67 3.04 -5.67
N LEU A 11 3.95 2.81 -4.38
CA LEU A 11 3.60 1.57 -3.71
C LEU A 11 2.64 1.85 -2.56
N SER A 12 1.68 0.94 -2.37
CA SER A 12 0.89 0.87 -1.14
C SER A 12 1.15 -0.43 -0.39
N PHE A 13 1.06 -0.39 0.93
CA PHE A 13 1.20 -1.57 1.78
C PHE A 13 0.38 -1.42 3.06
N ARG A 14 0.08 -2.53 3.71
CA ARG A 14 -0.58 -2.57 5.01
C ARG A 14 0.42 -2.82 6.12
N ASP A 15 0.32 -2.07 7.21
CA ASP A 15 1.17 -2.21 8.39
C ASP A 15 0.30 -2.03 9.64
N GLY A 16 0.28 -3.01 10.54
CA GLY A 16 -0.54 -2.95 11.76
C GLY A 16 -2.05 -2.76 11.53
N GLY A 17 -2.54 -3.08 10.33
CA GLY A 17 -3.91 -2.81 9.92
C GLY A 17 -4.09 -1.47 9.23
N ASP A 18 -3.14 -0.54 9.28
CA ASP A 18 -3.16 0.74 8.58
C ASP A 18 -2.64 0.62 7.15
N LEU A 19 -3.15 1.49 6.27
CA LEU A 19 -2.78 1.49 4.85
C LEU A 19 -1.85 2.67 4.60
N HIS A 20 -0.64 2.37 4.14
CA HIS A 20 0.40 3.34 3.83
C HIS A 20 0.62 3.40 2.33
N VAL A 21 0.90 4.59 1.81
CA VAL A 21 1.18 4.82 0.39
C VAL A 21 2.36 5.79 0.28
N LEU A 22 3.38 5.41 -0.49
CA LEU A 22 4.55 6.27 -0.72
C LEU A 22 5.24 5.97 -2.06
N TRP A 23 6.09 6.92 -2.46
CA TRP A 23 7.03 6.71 -3.54
C TRP A 23 8.29 6.02 -3.03
N VAL A 24 8.66 4.92 -3.67
CA VAL A 24 9.87 4.15 -3.37
C VAL A 24 10.79 4.13 -4.58
N GLU A 25 12.06 4.44 -4.35
CA GLU A 25 13.08 4.41 -5.40
C GLU A 25 13.74 3.04 -5.52
N GLY A 26 13.73 2.49 -6.73
CA GLY A 26 14.31 1.19 -7.04
C GLY A 26 14.91 1.14 -8.44
N ILE A 27 15.73 0.13 -8.69
CA ILE A 27 16.26 -0.13 -10.04
C ILE A 27 15.19 -0.82 -10.90
N ASN A 28 14.28 -1.53 -10.22
CA ASN A 28 13.08 -2.16 -10.76
C ASN A 28 12.06 -2.29 -9.62
N LEU A 29 10.84 -2.72 -9.94
CA LEU A 29 9.76 -2.88 -8.96
C LEU A 29 10.13 -3.85 -7.82
N ARG A 30 10.81 -4.96 -8.14
CA ARG A 30 11.23 -5.94 -7.13
C ARG A 30 12.15 -5.28 -6.10
N HIS A 31 13.15 -4.54 -6.56
CA HIS A 31 14.07 -3.81 -5.70
C HIS A 31 13.34 -2.76 -4.85
N ALA A 32 12.36 -2.05 -5.42
CA ALA A 32 11.53 -1.11 -4.66
C ALA A 32 10.72 -1.82 -3.56
N LYS A 33 10.10 -2.96 -3.85
CA LYS A 33 9.36 -3.76 -2.85
C LYS A 33 10.29 -4.30 -1.75
N GLU A 34 11.46 -4.82 -2.12
CA GLU A 34 12.46 -5.27 -1.14
C GLU A 34 12.88 -4.13 -0.21
N ARG A 35 13.15 -2.94 -0.74
CA ARG A 35 13.48 -1.76 0.08
C ARG A 35 12.34 -1.37 1.01
N LEU A 36 11.09 -1.44 0.53
CA LEU A 36 9.91 -1.18 1.36
C LEU A 36 9.82 -2.18 2.51
N LEU A 37 9.97 -3.48 2.24
CA LEU A 37 9.94 -4.54 3.24
C LEU A 37 11.11 -4.44 4.24
N MET A 38 12.27 -3.92 3.82
CA MET A 38 13.39 -3.68 4.73
C MET A 38 13.12 -2.53 5.72
N GLN A 39 12.35 -1.53 5.32
CA GLN A 39 11.96 -0.40 6.17
C GLN A 39 10.74 -0.72 7.03
N HIS A 40 9.81 -1.50 6.50
CA HIS A 40 8.57 -1.91 7.13
C HIS A 40 8.49 -3.44 7.10
N GLN A 41 9.08 -4.11 8.10
CA GLN A 41 9.15 -5.57 8.13
C GLN A 41 7.77 -6.25 8.26
N ASP A 42 6.81 -5.53 8.84
CA ASP A 42 5.42 -5.99 8.99
C ASP A 42 4.54 -5.57 7.79
N ALA A 43 5.13 -5.00 6.73
CA ALA A 43 4.40 -4.63 5.54
C ALA A 43 3.83 -5.85 4.81
N THR A 44 2.51 -5.83 4.65
CA THR A 44 1.71 -6.85 3.95
C THR A 44 0.97 -6.22 2.77
N ASP A 45 0.44 -7.05 1.85
CA ASP A 45 -0.38 -6.60 0.72
C ASP A 45 0.25 -5.48 -0.15
N VAL A 46 1.55 -5.62 -0.48
CA VAL A 46 2.29 -4.59 -1.25
C VAL A 46 1.84 -4.51 -2.72
N MET A 47 1.14 -3.43 -3.08
CA MET A 47 0.63 -3.15 -4.43
C MET A 47 1.41 -2.04 -5.14
N ASP A 48 1.41 -2.08 -6.47
CA ASP A 48 2.07 -1.11 -7.36
C ASP A 48 1.04 -0.29 -8.13
N TRP A 49 1.16 1.04 -8.04
CA TRP A 49 0.28 2.04 -8.64
C TRP A 49 1.02 2.96 -9.60
N THR A 50 2.26 2.64 -9.97
CA THR A 50 3.14 3.51 -10.78
C THR A 50 2.53 3.90 -12.13
N HIS A 51 1.60 3.08 -12.64
CA HIS A 51 0.92 3.28 -13.91
C HIS A 51 -0.56 3.69 -13.77
N GLU A 52 -1.07 3.83 -12.55
CA GLU A 52 -2.47 4.21 -12.33
C GLU A 52 -2.62 5.73 -12.21
N ASN A 53 -3.73 6.25 -12.70
CA ASN A 53 -4.09 7.66 -12.56
C ASN A 53 -4.34 7.93 -11.06
N PRO A 54 -3.83 9.03 -10.48
CA PRO A 54 -4.06 9.38 -9.08
C PRO A 54 -5.53 9.30 -8.62
N GLU A 55 -6.48 9.59 -9.51
CA GLU A 55 -7.93 9.51 -9.22
C GLU A 55 -8.40 8.07 -8.95
N ASP A 56 -7.85 7.08 -9.65
CA ASP A 56 -8.23 5.68 -9.48
C ASP A 56 -7.69 5.12 -8.16
N LEU A 57 -6.48 5.55 -7.80
CA LEU A 57 -5.92 5.29 -6.48
C LEU A 57 -6.79 5.90 -5.38
N GLU A 58 -7.18 7.17 -5.49
CA GLU A 58 -8.00 7.83 -4.47
C GLU A 58 -9.33 7.10 -4.25
N LYS A 59 -10.01 6.70 -5.33
CA LYS A 59 -11.22 5.88 -5.25
C LYS A 59 -10.99 4.53 -4.58
N TYR A 60 -9.86 3.87 -4.89
CA TYR A 60 -9.50 2.62 -4.22
C TYR A 60 -9.29 2.83 -2.71
N LEU A 61 -8.55 3.87 -2.33
CA LEU A 61 -8.30 4.22 -0.93
C LEU A 61 -9.60 4.53 -0.18
N GLU A 62 -10.51 5.28 -0.81
CA GLU A 62 -11.85 5.58 -0.27
C GLU A 62 -12.64 4.28 -0.05
N LYS A 63 -12.70 3.40 -1.06
CA LYS A 63 -13.38 2.11 -0.96
C LYS A 63 -12.83 1.26 0.19
N VAL A 64 -11.51 1.22 0.37
CA VAL A 64 -10.87 0.46 1.47
C VAL A 64 -11.18 1.08 2.83
N ARG A 65 -11.19 2.42 2.95
CA ARG A 65 -11.58 3.12 4.18
C ARG A 65 -13.02 2.79 4.58
N THR A 66 -13.96 2.91 3.65
CA THR A 66 -15.36 2.55 3.90
C THR A 66 -15.51 1.08 4.29
N HIS A 67 -14.72 0.18 3.70
CA HIS A 67 -14.76 -1.23 4.06
C HIS A 67 -14.31 -1.50 5.50
N LYS A 68 -13.30 -0.78 6.01
CA LYS A 68 -12.89 -0.86 7.41
C LYS A 68 -13.98 -0.37 8.36
N GLU A 69 -14.68 0.70 8.01
CA GLU A 69 -15.77 1.25 8.83
C GLU A 69 -16.96 0.28 8.91
N ILE A 70 -17.33 -0.37 7.80
CA ILE A 70 -18.41 -1.36 7.76
C ILE A 70 -18.10 -2.58 8.64
N ILE A 71 -16.85 -3.08 8.60
CA ILE A 71 -16.44 -4.22 9.44
C ILE A 71 -16.47 -3.83 10.93
N SER A 72 -16.11 -2.59 11.25
CA SER A 72 -16.09 -2.09 12.64
C SER A 72 -17.50 -1.89 13.22
N LEU A 73 -18.51 -1.63 12.39
CA LEU A 73 -19.91 -1.45 12.81
C LEU A 73 -20.68 -2.77 13.00
N ASN A 74 -20.21 -3.88 12.46
CA ASN A 74 -20.87 -5.19 12.56
C ASN A 74 -20.42 -6.04 13.76
N VAL A 75 -19.50 -5.54 14.60
CA VAL A 75 -19.16 -6.12 15.90
C VAL A 75 -19.86 -5.35 17.02
N THR A 76 -21.19 -5.40 17.05
CA THR A 76 -21.93 -5.25 18.31
C THR A 76 -22.34 -6.65 18.77
N PRO A 77 -21.79 -7.16 19.89
CA PRO A 77 -22.34 -8.38 20.46
C PRO A 77 -23.77 -8.06 20.91
N LYS A 78 -24.73 -8.83 20.39
CA LYS A 78 -26.03 -8.98 21.06
C LYS A 78 -25.75 -9.59 22.43
N GLU A 79 -25.67 -8.75 23.46
CA GLU A 79 -25.78 -9.21 24.84
C GLU A 79 -27.19 -9.80 25.02
N VAL A 80 -27.19 -11.04 25.50
CA VAL A 80 -28.35 -11.89 25.84
C VAL A 80 -28.78 -11.58 27.26
#